data_AF-A0A4U1I9A2-F1
#
_entry.id   AF-A0A4U1I9A2-F1
#
_cell.length_a   1.000
_cell.length_b   1.000
_cell.length_c   1.000
_cell.angle_alpha   90.00
_cell.angle_beta   90.00
_cell.angle_gamma   90.00
#
_symmetry.space_group_name_H-M   'P 1'
#
loop_
_entity.id
_entity.type
_entity.pdbx_description
1 polymer ?
#
loop_
_entity_poly.entity_id
_entity_poly.type
_entity_poly.pdbx_seq_one_letter_code
_entity_poly.pdbx_strand_id
1 'polypeptide(L)'
;MDFWFSTDAIAMQDTLKRFMNRHVLPANRGWHRLAEGGIYPLDVIESLKNLAKEAGLWNMFLPLLGDGEPGTRMSNLDYVAIAEIMGRVPWTSEAFNCNAPDTGNMELLHMFATSEQRECWLKSRNAFCRRVG
;
A
#
# COMPACT_ATOMS: atom_id res chain seq x y z
N MET A 1 7.14 4.49 28.49
CA MET A 1 7.15 4.18 27.05
C MET A 1 5.72 4.28 26.61
N ASP A 2 5.41 5.19 25.68
CA ASP A 2 4.05 5.46 25.25
C ASP A 2 3.76 4.65 23.97
N PHE A 3 2.75 3.79 24.04
CA PHE A 3 2.31 2.92 22.95
C PHE A 3 0.98 3.38 22.35
N TRP A 4 0.61 4.63 22.59
CA TRP A 4 -0.62 5.21 22.11
C TRP A 4 -0.45 5.64 20.66
N PHE A 5 -1.43 5.29 19.83
CA PHE A 5 -1.48 5.75 18.45
C PHE A 5 -1.76 7.26 18.40
N SER A 6 -1.22 7.91 17.37
CA SER A 6 -1.53 9.32 17.12
C SER A 6 -3.01 9.53 16.78
N THR A 7 -3.50 10.76 16.92
CA THR A 7 -4.85 11.16 16.48
C THR A 7 -5.07 10.87 15.01
N ASP A 8 -4.04 11.08 14.18
CA ASP A 8 -4.07 10.86 12.74
C ASP A 8 -4.17 9.36 12.43
N ALA A 9 -3.46 8.52 13.17
CA ALA A 9 -3.55 7.07 13.05
C ALA A 9 -4.95 6.56 13.43
N ILE A 10 -5.57 7.12 14.49
CA ILE A 10 -6.94 6.76 14.88
C ILE A 10 -7.93 7.14 13.77
N ALA A 11 -7.81 8.35 13.20
CA ALA A 11 -8.64 8.78 12.09
C ALA A 11 -8.42 7.90 10.83
N MET A 12 -7.18 7.52 10.56
CA MET A 12 -6.83 6.63 9.45
C MET A 12 -7.43 5.23 9.63
N GLN A 13 -7.41 4.67 10.83
CA GLN A 13 -8.07 3.40 11.12
C GLN A 13 -9.56 3.44 10.80
N ASP A 14 -10.24 4.53 11.14
CA ASP A 14 -11.67 4.71 10.88
C ASP A 14 -11.97 4.82 9.37
N THR A 15 -11.16 5.59 8.64
CA THR A 15 -11.19 5.64 7.17
C THR A 15 -10.97 4.27 6.55
N LEU A 16 -9.95 3.54 6.98
CA LEU A 16 -9.65 2.20 6.48
C LEU A 16 -10.79 1.22 6.80
N LYS A 17 -11.31 1.19 8.03
CA LYS A 17 -12.45 0.32 8.41
C LYS A 17 -13.67 0.57 7.54
N ARG A 18 -14.00 1.83 7.26
CA ARG A 18 -15.08 2.19 6.33
C ARG A 18 -14.79 1.71 4.91
N PHE A 19 -13.56 1.90 4.42
CA PHE A 19 -13.16 1.45 3.10
C PHE A 19 -13.26 -0.09 2.96
N MET A 20 -12.77 -0.82 3.96
CA MET A 20 -12.87 -2.27 4.03
C MET A 20 -14.32 -2.73 3.91
N ASN A 21 -15.21 -2.16 4.73
CA ASN A 21 -16.62 -2.53 4.73
C ASN A 21 -17.35 -2.17 3.43
N ARG A 22 -17.05 -1.01 2.84
CA ARG A 22 -17.78 -0.49 1.67
C ARG A 22 -17.29 -1.08 0.35
N HIS A 23 -15.99 -1.36 0.22
CA HIS A 23 -15.38 -1.70 -1.07
C HIS A 23 -14.73 -3.09 -1.06
N VAL A 24 -13.96 -3.43 -0.03
CA VAL A 24 -13.17 -4.68 0.00
C VAL A 24 -14.04 -5.90 0.29
N LEU A 25 -14.83 -5.88 1.37
CA LEU A 25 -15.65 -7.02 1.77
C LEU A 25 -16.68 -7.42 0.69
N PRO A 26 -17.38 -6.49 0.02
CA PRO A 26 -18.27 -6.84 -1.08
C PRO A 26 -17.53 -7.46 -2.28
N ALA A 27 -16.30 -7.02 -2.55
CA ALA A 27 -15.49 -7.54 -3.65
C ALA A 27 -14.86 -8.92 -3.36
N ASN A 28 -14.78 -9.32 -2.09
CA ASN A 28 -14.06 -10.53 -1.66
C ASN A 28 -14.52 -11.81 -2.36
N ARG A 29 -15.84 -12.00 -2.54
CA ARG A 29 -16.36 -13.18 -3.26
C ARG A 29 -15.95 -13.21 -4.73
N GLY A 30 -15.91 -12.05 -5.39
CA GLY A 30 -15.47 -11.93 -6.77
C GLY A 30 -13.98 -12.20 -6.91
N TRP A 31 -13.18 -11.67 -5.99
CA TRP A 31 -11.75 -11.93 -5.91
C TRP A 31 -11.45 -13.43 -5.80
N HIS A 32 -12.07 -14.12 -4.84
CA HIS A 32 -11.86 -15.56 -4.63
C HIS A 32 -12.27 -16.40 -5.84
N ARG A 33 -13.40 -16.09 -6.48
CA ARG A 33 -13.84 -16.79 -7.68
C ARG A 33 -12.80 -16.73 -8.80
N LEU A 34 -12.21 -15.57 -9.04
CA LEU A 34 -11.17 -15.39 -10.06
C LEU A 34 -9.91 -16.19 -9.69
N ALA A 35 -9.45 -16.04 -8.45
CA ALA A 35 -8.25 -16.70 -7.95
C ALA A 35 -8.36 -18.24 -7.99
N GLU A 36 -9.49 -18.80 -7.54
CA GLU A 36 -9.79 -20.24 -7.59
C GLU A 36 -9.91 -20.75 -9.03
N GLY A 37 -10.32 -19.89 -9.97
CA GLY A 37 -10.32 -20.17 -11.40
C GLY A 37 -8.94 -20.07 -12.07
N GLY A 38 -7.87 -19.80 -11.31
CA GLY A 38 -6.51 -19.63 -11.83
C GLY A 38 -6.27 -18.27 -12.52
N ILE A 39 -7.19 -17.32 -12.37
CA ILE A 39 -7.07 -15.97 -12.92
C ILE A 39 -6.60 -15.03 -11.82
N TYR A 40 -5.50 -14.31 -12.07
CA TYR A 40 -5.07 -13.27 -11.14
C TYR A 40 -6.14 -12.17 -11.06
N PRO A 41 -6.68 -11.82 -9.88
CA PRO A 41 -7.84 -10.91 -9.76
C PRO A 41 -7.53 -9.42 -10.00
N LEU A 42 -6.80 -9.11 -11.06
CA LEU A 42 -6.28 -7.78 -11.37
C LEU A 42 -7.40 -6.75 -11.47
N ASP A 43 -8.50 -7.07 -12.15
CA ASP A 43 -9.63 -6.15 -12.34
C ASP A 43 -10.25 -5.69 -11.01
N VAL A 44 -10.32 -6.61 -10.03
CA VAL A 44 -10.80 -6.29 -8.68
C VAL A 44 -9.80 -5.36 -7.99
N ILE A 45 -8.51 -5.72 -8.01
CA ILE A 45 -7.46 -4.99 -7.31
C ILE A 45 -7.29 -3.58 -7.89
N GLU A 46 -7.18 -3.42 -9.21
CA GLU A 46 -6.97 -2.13 -9.87
C GLU A 46 -8.15 -1.18 -9.66
N SER A 47 -9.39 -1.70 -9.64
CA SER A 47 -10.56 -0.88 -9.31
C SER A 47 -10.49 -0.29 -7.89
N LEU A 48 -9.93 -1.04 -6.94
CA LEU A 48 -9.79 -0.61 -5.55
C LEU A 48 -8.61 0.36 -5.37
N LYS A 49 -7.52 0.21 -6.14
CA LYS A 49 -6.32 1.08 -6.03
C LYS A 49 -6.64 2.55 -6.29
N ASN A 50 -7.50 2.85 -7.26
CA ASN A 50 -7.88 4.24 -7.55
C ASN A 50 -8.67 4.85 -6.38
N LEU A 51 -9.67 4.11 -5.87
CA LEU A 51 -10.45 4.54 -4.71
C LEU A 51 -9.58 4.69 -3.45
N ALA A 52 -8.63 3.79 -3.27
CA ALA A 52 -7.69 3.82 -2.15
C ALA A 52 -6.80 5.07 -2.18
N LYS A 53 -6.26 5.43 -3.35
CA LYS A 53 -5.48 6.67 -3.53
C LYS A 53 -6.29 7.91 -3.18
N GLU A 54 -7.54 7.99 -3.67
CA GLU A 54 -8.44 9.11 -3.37
C GLU A 54 -8.77 9.20 -1.87
N ALA A 55 -8.84 8.07 -1.18
CA ALA A 55 -9.06 8.00 0.26
C ALA A 55 -7.79 8.21 1.11
N GLY A 56 -6.63 8.46 0.50
CA GLY A 56 -5.36 8.58 1.22
C GLY A 56 -4.84 7.24 1.80
N LEU A 57 -5.36 6.11 1.34
CA LEU A 57 -4.97 4.76 1.75
C LEU A 57 -3.87 4.21 0.82
N TRP A 58 -2.75 4.91 0.71
CA TRP A 58 -1.68 4.58 -0.23
C TRP A 58 -0.30 4.71 0.43
N ASN A 59 0.61 3.76 0.20
CA ASN A 59 2.01 3.81 0.67
C ASN A 59 2.18 4.12 2.17
N MET A 60 1.23 3.66 3.00
CA MET A 60 1.18 3.99 4.44
C MET A 60 2.33 3.38 5.26
N PHE A 61 3.09 2.46 4.67
CA PHE A 61 4.17 1.73 5.32
C PHE A 61 5.52 2.49 5.29
N LEU A 62 5.62 3.63 4.60
CA LEU A 62 6.87 4.37 4.41
C LEU A 62 7.01 5.53 5.41
N PRO A 63 7.77 5.37 6.51
CA PRO A 63 8.00 6.47 7.46
C PRO A 63 8.88 7.59 6.87
N LEU A 64 9.71 7.25 5.89
CA LEU A 64 10.60 8.18 5.19
C LEU A 64 10.04 8.67 3.85
N LEU A 65 8.72 8.54 3.63
CA LEU A 65 8.03 9.03 2.44
C LEU A 65 8.30 10.54 2.29
N GLY A 66 8.80 11.00 1.14
CA GLY A 66 9.14 12.40 0.90
C GLY A 66 7.93 13.32 0.73
N ASP A 67 8.12 14.62 0.90
CA ASP A 67 7.07 15.60 0.60
C ASP A 67 6.77 15.59 -0.91
N GLY A 68 5.49 15.49 -1.28
CA GLY A 68 5.06 15.41 -2.67
C GLY A 68 5.15 14.02 -3.31
N GLU A 69 5.64 13.01 -2.58
CA GLU A 69 5.54 11.61 -3.01
C GLU A 69 4.12 11.07 -2.75
N PRO A 70 3.61 10.19 -3.63
CA PRO A 70 2.25 9.67 -3.48
C PRO A 70 2.16 8.75 -2.27
N GLY A 71 1.34 9.13 -1.29
CA GLY A 71 1.04 8.29 -0.14
C GLY A 71 0.72 9.09 1.12
N THR A 72 0.53 8.35 2.21
CA THR A 72 0.35 8.93 3.54
C THR A 72 1.50 8.50 4.43
N ARG A 73 2.37 9.45 4.81
CA ARG A 73 3.49 9.19 5.74
C ARG A 73 2.93 8.79 7.11
N MET A 74 3.34 7.65 7.65
CA MET A 74 3.00 7.21 9.00
C MET A 74 4.25 6.72 9.74
N SER A 75 4.25 6.84 11.07
CA SER A 75 5.28 6.21 11.89
C SER A 75 5.12 4.68 11.85
N ASN A 76 6.20 3.94 12.13
CA ASN A 76 6.12 2.49 12.24
C ASN A 76 5.10 2.04 13.31
N LEU A 77 5.04 2.75 14.45
CA LEU A 77 4.09 2.46 15.52
C LEU A 77 2.65 2.62 15.04
N ASP A 78 2.35 3.72 14.36
CA ASP A 78 1.00 3.99 13.85
C ASP A 78 0.60 3.03 12.73
N TYR A 79 1.55 2.66 11.85
CA TYR A 79 1.30 1.73 10.75
C TYR A 79 0.93 0.32 11.24
N VAL A 80 1.40 -0.12 12.42
CA VAL A 80 1.04 -1.44 12.98
C VAL A 80 -0.49 -1.61 13.08
N ALA A 81 -1.21 -0.59 13.53
CA ALA A 81 -2.68 -0.64 13.64
C ALA A 81 -3.36 -0.73 12.27
N ILE A 82 -2.78 -0.08 11.26
CA ILE A 82 -3.28 -0.10 9.88
C ILE A 82 -3.05 -1.48 9.27
N ALA A 83 -1.84 -2.02 9.43
CA ALA A 83 -1.45 -3.36 8.97
C ALA A 83 -2.36 -4.46 9.56
N GLU A 84 -2.72 -4.36 10.85
CA GLU A 84 -3.66 -5.29 11.49
C GLU A 84 -5.02 -5.30 10.79
N ILE A 85 -5.58 -4.13 10.49
CA ILE A 85 -6.88 -4.01 9.84
C ILE A 85 -6.83 -4.55 8.41
N MET A 86 -5.79 -4.20 7.64
CA MET A 86 -5.59 -4.71 6.27
C MET A 86 -5.45 -6.23 6.26
N GLY A 87 -4.73 -6.78 7.24
CA GLY A 87 -4.47 -8.22 7.37
C GLY A 87 -5.71 -9.09 7.60
N ARG A 88 -6.87 -8.51 7.90
CA ARG A 88 -8.13 -9.25 8.05
C ARG A 88 -8.62 -9.88 6.75
N VAL A 89 -8.17 -9.37 5.61
CA VAL A 89 -8.45 -9.93 4.28
C VAL A 89 -7.11 -10.01 3.51
N PRO A 90 -6.55 -11.22 3.30
CA PRO A 90 -5.13 -11.41 2.95
C PRO A 90 -4.61 -10.67 1.71
N TRP A 91 -5.45 -10.47 0.70
CA TRP A 91 -5.06 -9.84 -0.57
C TRP A 91 -5.16 -8.31 -0.55
N THR A 92 -5.70 -7.73 0.52
CA THR A 92 -6.10 -6.31 0.54
C THR A 92 -4.91 -5.36 0.52
N SER A 93 -3.78 -5.75 1.11
CA SER A 93 -2.59 -4.88 1.15
C SER A 93 -2.15 -4.42 -0.24
N GLU A 94 -2.40 -5.23 -1.28
CA GLU A 94 -2.09 -4.85 -2.67
C GLU A 94 -2.97 -3.71 -3.20
N ALA A 95 -4.23 -3.63 -2.76
CA ALA A 95 -5.12 -2.53 -3.12
C ALA A 95 -4.64 -1.17 -2.55
N PHE A 96 -3.78 -1.20 -1.53
CA PHE A 96 -3.23 -0.02 -0.85
C PHE A 96 -1.74 0.21 -1.15
N ASN A 97 -1.16 -0.57 -2.09
CA ASN A 97 0.28 -0.57 -2.40
C ASN A 97 1.17 -0.87 -1.17
N CYS A 98 0.67 -1.71 -0.27
CA CYS A 98 1.30 -2.10 0.98
C CYS A 98 1.61 -3.62 1.04
N ASN A 99 1.65 -4.31 -0.11
CA ASN A 99 1.91 -5.73 -0.20
C ASN A 99 3.42 -6.05 -0.23
N ALA A 100 3.80 -7.16 0.41
CA ALA A 100 5.09 -7.78 0.16
C ALA A 100 5.11 -8.38 -1.26
N PRO A 101 6.29 -8.51 -1.89
CA PRO A 101 7.63 -8.08 -1.42
C PRO A 101 7.93 -6.59 -1.67
N ASP A 102 7.03 -5.88 -2.35
CA ASP A 102 7.30 -4.54 -2.88
C ASP A 102 7.55 -3.51 -1.78
N THR A 103 6.89 -3.62 -0.62
CA THR A 103 7.15 -2.74 0.53
C THR A 103 8.61 -2.75 0.96
N GLY A 104 9.21 -3.92 1.15
CA GLY A 104 10.63 -4.03 1.53
C GLY A 104 11.56 -3.50 0.44
N ASN A 105 11.25 -3.77 -0.83
CA ASN A 105 12.04 -3.23 -1.95
C ASN A 105 11.99 -1.70 -2.00
N MET A 106 10.79 -1.13 -1.85
CA MET A 106 10.60 0.32 -1.81
C MET A 106 11.33 0.94 -0.63
N GLU A 107 11.23 0.36 0.57
CA GLU A 107 11.92 0.85 1.77
C GLU A 107 13.44 0.84 1.60
N LEU A 108 14.02 -0.25 1.08
CA LEU A 108 15.46 -0.33 0.81
C LEU A 108 15.92 0.75 -0.17
N LEU A 109 15.14 1.00 -1.24
CA LEU A 109 15.44 2.07 -2.18
C LEU A 109 15.33 3.46 -1.50
N HIS A 110 14.34 3.67 -0.63
CA HIS A 110 14.20 4.91 0.15
C HIS A 110 15.38 5.15 1.10
N MET A 111 16.01 4.11 1.64
CA MET A 111 17.12 4.25 2.58
C MET A 111 18.47 4.34 1.89
N PHE A 112 18.70 3.56 0.83
CA PHE A 112 20.06 3.30 0.34
C PHE A 112 20.28 3.58 -1.15
N ALA A 113 19.23 3.81 -1.94
CA ALA A 113 19.42 4.05 -3.37
C ALA A 113 20.11 5.39 -3.63
N THR A 114 21.01 5.39 -4.62
CA THR A 114 21.52 6.63 -5.21
C THR A 114 20.39 7.41 -5.88
N SER A 115 20.60 8.69 -6.16
CA SER A 115 19.61 9.51 -6.85
C SER A 115 19.17 8.88 -8.18
N GLU A 116 20.10 8.33 -8.95
CA GLU A 116 19.82 7.66 -10.23
C GLU A 116 18.97 6.40 -10.04
N GLN A 117 19.27 5.60 -9.01
CA GLN A 117 18.48 4.41 -8.68
C GLN A 117 17.07 4.79 -8.20
N ARG A 118 16.90 5.84 -7.40
CA ARG A 118 15.57 6.32 -6.97
C ARG A 118 14.72 6.78 -8.16
N GLU A 119 15.28 7.59 -9.04
CA GLU A 119 14.55 8.04 -10.24
C GLU A 119 14.14 6.87 -11.13
N CYS A 120 15.02 5.87 -11.25
CA CYS A 120 14.84 4.71 -12.09
C CYS A 120 13.81 3.69 -11.55
N TRP A 121 13.81 3.46 -10.24
CA TRP A 121 13.04 2.37 -9.64
C TRP A 121 11.87 2.80 -8.76
N LEU A 122 11.88 4.03 -8.21
CA LEU A 122 10.78 4.54 -7.37
C LEU A 122 9.83 5.50 -8.09
N LYS A 123 10.35 6.45 -8.89
CA LYS A 123 9.52 7.52 -9.47
C LYS A 123 8.96 7.22 -10.86
N SER A 124 9.73 6.55 -11.72
CA SER A 124 9.23 6.20 -13.06
C SER A 124 10.02 5.03 -13.65
N ARG A 125 9.31 4.02 -14.18
CA ARG A 125 9.91 2.95 -15.00
C ARG A 125 10.34 3.51 -16.37
N ASN A 126 11.36 4.36 -16.39
CA ASN A 126 11.96 4.84 -17.64
C ASN A 126 12.67 3.70 -18.37
N ALA A 127 12.67 3.72 -19.71
CA ALA A 127 13.27 2.68 -20.55
C ALA A 127 14.76 2.41 -20.26
N PHE A 128 15.46 3.38 -19.66
CA PHE A 128 16.85 3.26 -19.21
C PHE A 128 17.05 2.15 -18.16
N CYS A 129 16.07 1.92 -17.29
CA CYS A 129 16.15 0.96 -16.19
C CYS A 129 16.15 -0.51 -16.65
N ARG A 130 15.62 -0.79 -17.84
CA ARG A 130 15.51 -2.16 -18.37
C ARG A 130 16.83 -2.72 -18.91
N ARG A 131 17.93 -1.95 -18.95
CA ARG A 131 19.23 -2.38 -19.49
C ARG A 131 20.20 -2.98 -18.47
N VAL A 132 19.86 -2.94 -17.18
CA VAL A 132 20.78 -3.34 -16.09
C VAL A 132 20.29 -4.60 -15.35
N GLY A 133 19.32 -5.33 -15.91
CA GLY A 133 18.79 -6.58 -15.37
C GLY A 133 19.21 -7.79 -16.19
#